data_AF-B1I203-F1
#
_entry.id   AF-B1I203-F1
#
_cell.length_a   1.000
_cell.length_b   1.000
_cell.length_c   1.000
_cell.angle_alpha   90.00
_cell.angle_beta   90.00
_cell.angle_gamma   90.00
#
_symmetry.space_group_name_H-M   'P 1'
#
loop_
_entity.id
_entity.type
_entity.pdbx_description
1 polymer ?
#
loop_
_entity_poly.entity_id
_entity_poly.type
_entity_poly.pdbx_seq_one_letter_code
_entity_poly.pdbx_strand_id
1 'polypeptide(L)'
;MMQTLQEELLKMYQKMTAEGKLASAARLAAYYGTFRRRFGPAQLASLDGEALLETIHNHSNPDSLVYWLEFKDDEEFPAYFGSIYGGSALKFGIYRRKETGAWVTGSPVETRELSLDEAVAVARKHRDQLVAGAALLEGLPRNASDEDYLRLQQEMDAQCPNVGNTAWGHKYFSLLYPEKLDFFHVADYQRFHLIKLLQEPPEGEGRYLAAGRFVRLAAELGLHLNHLGHLLVIRNGRPYRYWRVGTSDETEPRNRWDLMRDGGLVAVGWPDLGDLSGFWENREQREKLRALMPRSIPIRRRRWATRPHSSGIFFLVWWRGTWCWPATGPWCWESGR
;
A
#
# COMPACT_ATOMS: atom_id res chain seq x y z
N MET A 1 18.05 -12.86 -15.08
CA MET A 1 17.39 -12.37 -13.85
C MET A 1 15.87 -12.32 -14.01
N MET A 2 15.32 -11.58 -14.99
CA MET A 2 13.86 -11.54 -15.23
C MET A 2 13.25 -12.91 -15.61
N GLN A 3 13.91 -13.67 -16.50
CA GLN A 3 13.46 -15.03 -16.86
C GLN A 3 13.41 -15.97 -15.64
N THR A 4 14.42 -15.91 -14.77
CA THR A 4 14.47 -16.71 -13.53
C THR A 4 13.30 -16.40 -12.60
N LEU A 5 12.90 -15.13 -12.51
CA LEU A 5 11.76 -14.70 -11.70
C LEU A 5 10.42 -15.17 -12.28
N GLN A 6 10.27 -15.11 -13.60
CA GLN A 6 9.08 -15.60 -14.28
C GLN A 6 8.92 -17.12 -14.07
N GLU A 7 10.00 -17.89 -14.22
CA GLU A 7 10.01 -19.33 -13.93
C GLU A 7 9.66 -19.64 -12.47
N GLU A 8 10.16 -18.85 -11.52
CA GLU A 8 9.84 -18.98 -10.10
C GLU A 8 8.33 -18.80 -9.86
N LEU A 9 7.74 -17.71 -10.41
CA LEU A 9 6.31 -17.43 -10.29
C LEU A 9 5.45 -18.53 -10.92
N LEU A 10 5.83 -19.04 -12.09
CA LEU A 10 5.10 -20.13 -12.75
C LEU A 10 5.16 -21.44 -11.95
N LYS A 11 6.32 -21.79 -11.38
CA LYS A 11 6.45 -22.96 -10.48
C LYS A 11 5.59 -22.80 -9.24
N MET A 12 5.58 -21.62 -8.62
CA MET A 12 4.70 -21.32 -7.48
C MET A 12 3.22 -21.43 -7.86
N TYR A 13 2.84 -20.88 -9.01
CA TYR A 13 1.47 -20.95 -9.53
C TYR A 13 1.00 -22.39 -9.71
N GLN A 14 1.80 -23.23 -10.38
CA GLN A 14 1.50 -24.65 -10.58
C GLN A 14 1.31 -25.38 -9.24
N LYS A 15 2.24 -25.18 -8.30
CA LYS A 15 2.17 -25.77 -6.96
C LYS A 15 0.91 -25.35 -6.22
N MET A 16 0.62 -24.05 -6.16
CA MET A 16 -0.54 -23.53 -5.42
C MET A 16 -1.87 -23.94 -6.04
N THR A 17 -1.92 -24.07 -7.37
CA THR A 17 -3.08 -24.59 -8.08
C THR A 17 -3.32 -26.06 -7.74
N ALA A 18 -2.27 -26.89 -7.78
CA ALA A 18 -2.34 -28.30 -7.41
C ALA A 18 -2.75 -28.51 -5.94
N GLU A 19 -2.34 -27.62 -5.04
CA GLU A 19 -2.72 -27.62 -3.62
C GLU A 19 -4.13 -27.03 -3.36
N GLY A 20 -4.84 -26.54 -4.38
CA GLY A 20 -6.17 -25.93 -4.22
C GLY A 20 -6.17 -24.59 -3.47
N LYS A 21 -5.01 -23.92 -3.37
CA LYS A 21 -4.85 -22.64 -2.65
C LYS A 21 -5.24 -21.42 -3.48
N LEU A 22 -5.45 -21.59 -4.79
CA LEU A 22 -5.95 -20.56 -5.69
C LEU A 22 -7.36 -20.91 -6.16
N ALA A 23 -8.26 -19.92 -6.15
CA ALA A 23 -9.60 -20.10 -6.70
C ALA A 23 -9.50 -20.36 -8.22
N SER A 24 -10.30 -21.29 -8.74
CA SER A 24 -10.35 -21.52 -10.18
C SER A 24 -10.89 -20.29 -10.92
N ALA A 25 -10.55 -20.16 -12.22
CA ALA A 25 -11.06 -19.06 -13.05
C ALA A 25 -12.60 -18.99 -13.06
N ALA A 26 -13.29 -20.14 -13.05
CA ALA A 26 -14.74 -20.21 -12.97
C ALA A 26 -15.29 -19.67 -11.63
N ARG A 27 -14.65 -19.99 -10.50
CA ARG A 27 -15.03 -19.45 -9.19
C ARG A 27 -14.80 -17.95 -9.11
N LEU A 28 -13.64 -17.48 -9.59
CA LEU A 28 -13.34 -16.05 -9.68
C LEU A 28 -14.40 -15.31 -10.50
N ALA A 29 -14.73 -15.80 -11.70
CA ALA A 29 -15.76 -15.22 -12.54
C ALA A 29 -17.13 -15.17 -11.84
N ALA A 30 -17.49 -16.22 -11.08
CA ALA A 30 -18.72 -16.24 -10.29
C ALA A 30 -18.71 -15.15 -9.20
N TYR A 31 -17.62 -15.00 -8.45
CA TYR A 31 -17.50 -13.98 -7.40
C TYR A 31 -17.58 -12.56 -7.95
N TYR A 32 -16.84 -12.25 -9.03
CA TYR A 32 -16.92 -10.93 -9.69
C TYR A 32 -18.31 -10.68 -10.27
N GLY A 33 -18.95 -11.70 -10.84
CA GLY A 33 -20.33 -11.62 -11.33
C GLY A 33 -21.33 -11.33 -10.22
N THR A 34 -21.20 -11.97 -9.06
CA THR A 34 -22.03 -11.70 -7.87
C THR A 34 -21.85 -10.27 -7.38
N PHE A 35 -20.60 -9.81 -7.23
CA PHE A 35 -20.32 -8.43 -6.83
C PHE A 35 -20.91 -7.42 -7.83
N ARG A 36 -20.70 -7.63 -9.14
CA ARG A 36 -21.22 -6.76 -10.20
C ARG A 36 -22.76 -6.74 -10.24
N ARG A 37 -23.44 -7.87 -9.99
CA ARG A 37 -24.92 -7.89 -9.92
C ARG A 37 -25.46 -7.03 -8.77
N ARG A 38 -24.77 -7.00 -7.63
CA ARG A 38 -25.20 -6.27 -6.44
C ARG A 38 -24.81 -4.79 -6.44
N PHE A 39 -23.60 -4.48 -6.92
CA PHE A 39 -23.01 -3.14 -6.79
C PHE A 39 -22.49 -2.55 -8.11
N GLY A 40 -22.84 -3.15 -9.25
CA GLY A 40 -22.47 -2.63 -10.56
C GLY A 40 -23.01 -1.21 -10.80
N PRO A 41 -22.42 -0.45 -11.74
CA PRO A 41 -22.75 0.95 -11.95
C PRO A 41 -24.24 1.18 -12.27
N ALA A 42 -24.87 0.30 -13.05
CA ALA A 42 -26.30 0.38 -13.34
C ALA A 42 -27.18 0.19 -12.09
N GLN A 43 -26.77 -0.70 -11.17
CA GLN A 43 -27.48 -0.95 -9.92
C GLN A 43 -27.33 0.21 -8.94
N LEU A 44 -26.15 0.84 -8.87
CA LEU A 44 -25.97 2.03 -8.04
C LEU A 44 -26.69 3.24 -8.64
N ALA A 45 -26.68 3.40 -9.96
CA ALA A 45 -27.35 4.49 -10.66
C ALA A 45 -28.88 4.46 -10.53
N SER A 46 -29.48 3.29 -10.32
CA SER A 46 -30.94 3.16 -10.12
C SER A 46 -31.41 3.49 -8.70
N LEU A 47 -30.48 3.69 -7.76
CA LEU A 47 -30.78 3.96 -6.35
C LEU A 47 -30.65 5.45 -6.04
N ASP A 48 -31.52 5.93 -5.15
CA ASP A 48 -31.47 7.28 -4.61
C ASP A 48 -32.02 7.36 -3.17
N GLY A 49 -31.87 8.51 -2.52
CA GLY A 49 -32.41 8.73 -1.18
C GLY A 49 -31.77 7.84 -0.11
N GLU A 50 -32.55 7.50 0.92
CA GLU A 50 -32.10 6.65 2.02
C GLU A 50 -31.73 5.23 1.57
N ALA A 51 -32.42 4.69 0.55
CA ALA A 51 -32.08 3.39 -0.01
C ALA A 51 -30.63 3.35 -0.55
N LEU A 52 -30.21 4.39 -1.27
CA LEU A 52 -28.82 4.52 -1.73
C LEU A 52 -27.84 4.62 -0.56
N LEU A 53 -28.15 5.46 0.42
CA LEU A 53 -27.31 5.68 1.60
C LEU A 53 -27.09 4.38 2.38
N GLU A 54 -28.16 3.63 2.61
CA GLU A 54 -28.14 2.33 3.28
C GLU A 54 -27.37 1.28 2.47
N THR A 55 -27.60 1.21 1.15
CA THR A 55 -26.89 0.29 0.26
C THR A 55 -25.40 0.58 0.18
N ILE A 56 -24.97 1.85 0.14
CA ILE A 56 -23.54 2.15 0.02
C ILE A 56 -22.86 2.10 1.38
N HIS A 57 -23.39 2.77 2.41
CA HIS A 57 -22.62 3.17 3.60
C HIS A 57 -23.05 2.51 4.92
N ASN A 58 -24.13 1.72 4.97
CA ASN A 58 -24.51 1.09 6.24
C ASN A 58 -23.64 -0.12 6.56
N HIS A 59 -22.49 0.10 7.18
CA HIS A 59 -21.57 -0.95 7.66
C HIS A 59 -22.18 -1.95 8.67
N SER A 60 -23.37 -1.70 9.23
CA SER A 60 -24.11 -2.67 10.05
C SER A 60 -25.04 -3.56 9.23
N ASN A 61 -25.26 -3.25 7.96
CA ASN A 61 -26.05 -4.03 7.02
C ASN A 61 -25.13 -4.97 6.21
N PRO A 62 -25.28 -6.31 6.34
CA PRO A 62 -24.51 -7.30 5.60
C PRO A 62 -24.65 -7.23 4.07
N ASP A 63 -25.70 -6.57 3.58
CA ASP A 63 -25.94 -6.34 2.15
C ASP A 63 -25.38 -5.00 1.63
N SER A 64 -24.76 -4.18 2.48
CA SER A 64 -24.18 -2.91 2.04
C SER A 64 -22.83 -3.08 1.34
N LEU A 65 -22.50 -2.14 0.45
CA LEU A 65 -21.23 -2.13 -0.28
C LEU A 65 -20.04 -2.07 0.70
N VAL A 66 -20.04 -1.16 1.67
CA VAL A 66 -18.92 -1.05 2.62
C VAL A 66 -18.74 -2.31 3.46
N TYR A 67 -19.82 -3.00 3.82
CA TYR A 67 -19.73 -4.29 4.50
C TYR A 67 -19.08 -5.34 3.60
N TRP A 68 -19.48 -5.41 2.33
CA TRP A 68 -18.89 -6.33 1.34
C TRP A 68 -17.40 -6.08 1.11
N LEU A 69 -16.99 -4.80 1.07
CA LEU A 69 -15.59 -4.44 0.87
C LEU A 69 -14.73 -4.73 2.12
N GLU A 70 -15.30 -4.76 3.32
CA GLU A 70 -14.52 -4.86 4.55
C GLU A 70 -14.64 -6.20 5.28
N PHE A 71 -15.82 -6.81 5.33
CA PHE A 71 -16.15 -7.89 6.28
C PHE A 71 -16.76 -9.14 5.67
N LYS A 72 -17.31 -9.10 4.45
CA LYS A 72 -17.99 -10.27 3.86
C LYS A 72 -17.01 -11.44 3.68
N ASP A 73 -17.39 -12.58 4.26
CA ASP A 73 -16.63 -13.82 4.24
C ASP A 73 -17.58 -15.02 4.39
N ASP A 74 -18.21 -15.41 3.29
CA ASP A 74 -19.05 -16.61 3.22
C ASP A 74 -18.98 -17.25 1.82
N GLU A 75 -19.78 -18.30 1.57
CA GLU A 75 -19.75 -19.01 0.29
C GLU A 75 -20.11 -18.14 -0.92
N GLU A 76 -20.94 -17.11 -0.74
CA GLU A 76 -21.35 -16.21 -1.82
C GLU A 76 -20.19 -15.29 -2.23
N PHE A 77 -19.45 -14.80 -1.24
CA PHE A 77 -18.31 -13.92 -1.44
C PHE A 77 -17.30 -14.10 -0.30
N PRO A 78 -16.31 -14.99 -0.46
CA PRO A 78 -15.35 -15.28 0.60
C PRO A 78 -14.34 -14.13 0.76
N ALA A 79 -13.64 -14.07 1.89
CA ALA A 79 -12.56 -13.11 2.17
C ALA A 79 -11.30 -13.28 1.30
N TYR A 80 -11.46 -13.91 0.13
CA TYR A 80 -10.43 -14.13 -0.88
C TYR A 80 -9.86 -12.82 -1.45
N PHE A 81 -10.67 -11.77 -1.49
CA PHE A 81 -10.30 -10.44 -2.01
C PHE A 81 -9.72 -9.49 -0.94
N GLY A 82 -9.34 -10.04 0.22
CA GLY A 82 -8.82 -9.29 1.35
C GLY A 82 -9.84 -8.34 1.97
N SER A 83 -9.40 -7.48 2.88
CA SER A 83 -10.21 -6.44 3.52
C SER A 83 -9.53 -5.08 3.34
N ILE A 84 -10.30 -3.99 3.42
CA ILE A 84 -9.72 -2.64 3.51
C ILE A 84 -8.92 -2.45 4.81
N TYR A 85 -9.23 -3.25 5.84
CA TYR A 85 -8.54 -3.45 7.13
C TYR A 85 -7.87 -2.23 7.79
N GLY A 86 -8.28 -1.93 9.02
CA GLY A 86 -7.66 -0.90 9.84
C GLY A 86 -8.26 0.50 9.64
N GLY A 87 -7.87 1.40 10.55
CA GLY A 87 -8.42 2.76 10.63
C GLY A 87 -9.85 2.81 11.14
N SER A 88 -10.39 4.03 11.24
CA SER A 88 -11.79 4.29 11.57
C SER A 88 -12.71 4.07 10.36
N ALA A 89 -14.00 3.83 10.60
CA ALA A 89 -15.03 3.77 9.55
C ALA A 89 -15.12 5.05 8.70
N LEU A 90 -14.60 6.19 9.19
CA LEU A 90 -14.44 7.43 8.43
C LEU A 90 -13.62 7.29 7.13
N LYS A 91 -12.90 6.18 6.92
CA LYS A 91 -12.24 5.88 5.64
C LYS A 91 -13.20 5.83 4.45
N PHE A 92 -14.49 5.62 4.71
CA PHE A 92 -15.57 5.68 3.71
C PHE A 92 -16.18 7.08 3.56
N GLY A 93 -15.64 8.10 4.23
CA GLY A 93 -16.15 9.48 4.27
C GLY A 93 -17.34 9.69 5.20
N ILE A 94 -18.18 8.67 5.37
CA ILE A 94 -19.37 8.66 6.23
C ILE A 94 -19.55 7.25 6.82
N TYR A 95 -20.09 7.17 8.05
CA TYR A 95 -20.48 5.89 8.65
C TYR A 95 -21.72 6.07 9.55
N ARG A 96 -22.37 4.95 9.88
CA ARG A 96 -23.50 4.93 10.82
C ARG A 96 -22.98 4.60 12.22
N ARG A 97 -23.24 5.41 13.24
CA ARG A 97 -22.84 5.08 14.61
C ARG A 97 -23.73 3.94 15.14
N LYS A 98 -23.13 2.91 15.73
CA LYS A 98 -23.88 1.73 16.20
C LYS A 98 -24.79 2.04 17.38
N GLU A 99 -24.32 2.89 18.31
CA GLU A 99 -25.01 3.19 19.55
C GLU A 99 -26.25 4.07 19.34
N THR A 100 -26.18 5.02 18.40
CA THR A 100 -27.23 6.03 18.20
C THR A 100 -27.98 5.87 16.88
N GLY A 101 -27.47 5.08 15.93
CA GLY A 101 -27.99 4.99 14.57
C GLY A 101 -27.72 6.23 13.71
N ALA A 102 -27.11 7.29 14.26
CA ALA A 102 -26.82 8.55 13.57
C ALA A 102 -25.76 8.39 12.49
N TRP A 103 -25.88 9.18 11.42
CA TRP A 103 -24.86 9.28 10.38
C TRP A 103 -23.79 10.28 10.76
N VAL A 104 -22.52 9.91 10.59
CA VAL A 104 -21.36 10.69 11.07
C VAL A 104 -20.33 10.83 9.95
N THR A 105 -19.74 12.03 9.85
CA THR A 105 -18.61 12.33 8.94
C THR A 105 -17.51 13.12 9.68
N GLY A 106 -16.41 13.41 8.99
CA GLY A 106 -15.29 14.20 9.50
C GLY A 106 -13.96 13.44 9.50
N SER A 107 -13.13 13.75 10.49
CA SER A 107 -11.81 13.13 10.70
C SER A 107 -11.78 12.36 12.03
N PRO A 108 -10.77 11.50 12.26
CA PRO A 108 -10.64 10.79 13.54
C PRO A 108 -10.53 11.70 14.77
N VAL A 109 -10.17 12.97 14.58
CA VAL A 109 -10.03 13.97 15.66
C VAL A 109 -11.28 14.82 15.82
N GLU A 110 -11.98 15.09 14.72
CA GLU A 110 -13.13 16.00 14.68
C GLU A 110 -14.23 15.39 13.82
N THR A 111 -15.30 14.94 14.47
CA THR A 111 -16.46 14.34 13.81
C THR A 111 -17.71 15.19 14.03
N ARG A 112 -18.64 15.12 13.09
CA ARG A 112 -19.97 15.73 13.22
C ARG A 112 -21.06 14.75 12.79
N GLU A 113 -22.21 14.84 13.44
CA GLU A 113 -23.42 14.16 12.99
C GLU A 113 -24.02 14.88 11.77
N LEU A 114 -24.65 14.11 10.90
CA LEU A 114 -25.32 14.58 9.69
C LEU A 114 -26.82 14.42 9.84
N SER A 115 -27.57 15.36 9.25
CA SER A 115 -28.98 15.09 8.95
C SER A 115 -29.10 13.98 7.90
N LEU A 116 -30.30 13.40 7.77
CA LEU A 116 -30.56 12.40 6.73
C LEU A 116 -30.29 12.97 5.32
N ASP A 117 -30.74 14.19 5.04
CA ASP A 117 -30.54 14.84 3.74
C ASP A 117 -29.06 15.07 3.42
N GLU A 118 -28.27 15.49 4.41
CA GLU A 118 -26.81 15.63 4.25
C GLU A 118 -26.14 14.28 3.99
N ALA A 119 -26.53 13.23 4.71
CA ALA A 119 -26.01 11.88 4.53
C ALA A 119 -26.34 11.34 3.13
N VAL A 120 -27.59 11.52 2.67
CA VAL A 120 -28.02 11.17 1.32
C VAL A 120 -27.22 11.94 0.27
N ALA A 121 -26.95 13.23 0.48
CA ALA A 121 -26.13 14.02 -0.44
C ALA A 121 -24.70 13.48 -0.57
N VAL A 122 -24.09 13.02 0.53
CA VAL A 122 -22.79 12.33 0.50
C VAL A 122 -22.87 11.03 -0.30
N ALA A 123 -23.89 10.20 -0.06
CA ALA A 123 -24.08 8.95 -0.79
C ALA A 123 -24.29 9.16 -2.29
N ARG A 124 -25.09 10.17 -2.69
CA ARG A 124 -25.27 10.59 -4.08
C ARG A 124 -23.94 10.98 -4.72
N LYS A 125 -23.16 11.82 -4.04
CA LYS A 125 -21.84 12.25 -4.52
C LYS A 125 -20.89 11.06 -4.74
N HIS A 126 -20.86 10.10 -3.81
CA HIS A 126 -20.05 8.90 -3.96
C HIS A 126 -20.55 8.00 -5.09
N ARG A 127 -21.86 7.75 -5.19
CA ARG A 127 -22.47 7.01 -6.31
C ARG A 127 -22.07 7.60 -7.65
N ASP A 128 -22.24 8.90 -7.83
CA ASP A 128 -22.00 9.57 -9.11
C ASP A 128 -20.51 9.42 -9.52
N GLN A 129 -19.60 9.51 -8.56
CA GLN A 129 -18.17 9.28 -8.79
C GLN A 129 -17.81 7.82 -9.03
N LEU A 130 -18.47 6.86 -8.37
CA LEU A 130 -18.29 5.43 -8.64
C LEU A 130 -18.78 5.07 -10.05
N VAL A 131 -19.92 5.62 -10.48
CA VAL A 131 -20.46 5.42 -11.82
C VAL A 131 -19.53 6.05 -12.87
N ALA A 132 -19.06 7.28 -12.66
CA ALA A 132 -18.11 7.95 -13.55
C ALA A 132 -16.79 7.17 -13.66
N GLY A 133 -16.22 6.74 -12.54
CA GLY A 133 -14.98 5.95 -12.53
C GLY A 133 -15.14 4.60 -13.23
N ALA A 134 -16.29 3.95 -13.10
CA ALA A 134 -16.59 2.72 -13.85
C ALA A 134 -16.64 2.98 -15.36
N ALA A 135 -17.21 4.09 -15.80
CA ALA A 135 -17.21 4.46 -17.22
C ALA A 135 -15.80 4.71 -17.77
N LEU A 136 -14.93 5.37 -17.00
CA LEU A 136 -13.51 5.56 -17.36
C LEU A 136 -12.80 4.22 -17.54
N LEU A 137 -13.02 3.28 -16.60
CA LEU A 137 -12.44 1.95 -16.68
C LEU A 137 -13.00 1.13 -17.84
N GLU A 138 -14.30 1.23 -18.14
CA GLU A 138 -14.90 0.58 -19.31
C GLU A 138 -14.21 1.04 -20.60
N GLY A 139 -13.95 2.35 -20.71
CA GLY A 139 -13.28 2.98 -21.86
C GLY A 139 -11.78 2.67 -21.97
N LEU A 140 -11.13 2.19 -20.91
CA LEU A 140 -9.71 1.82 -20.95
C LEU A 140 -9.51 0.58 -21.86
N PRO A 141 -8.61 0.64 -22.85
CA PRO A 141 -8.37 -0.48 -23.77
C PRO A 141 -7.72 -1.68 -23.07
N ARG A 142 -7.94 -2.89 -23.59
CA ARG A 142 -7.38 -4.14 -23.01
C ARG A 142 -5.84 -4.15 -22.99
N ASN A 143 -5.20 -3.55 -23.99
CA ASN A 143 -3.74 -3.46 -24.11
C ASN A 143 -3.26 -2.04 -23.81
N ALA A 144 -3.80 -1.42 -22.75
CA ALA A 144 -3.46 -0.07 -22.35
C ALA A 144 -1.95 0.11 -22.08
N SER A 145 -1.42 1.22 -22.60
CA SER A 145 -0.07 1.70 -22.38
C SER A 145 0.09 2.34 -21.00
N ASP A 146 1.32 2.69 -20.61
CA ASP A 146 1.51 3.45 -19.37
C ASP A 146 0.93 4.86 -19.46
N GLU A 147 0.95 5.47 -20.65
CA GLU A 147 0.28 6.74 -20.92
C GLU A 147 -1.23 6.66 -20.75
N ASP A 148 -1.85 5.54 -21.13
CA ASP A 148 -3.30 5.32 -20.94
C ASP A 148 -3.63 5.20 -19.44
N TYR A 149 -2.82 4.49 -18.66
CA TYR A 149 -2.98 4.41 -17.20
C TYR A 149 -2.67 5.73 -16.49
N LEU A 150 -1.74 6.53 -17.01
CA LEU A 150 -1.51 7.89 -16.52
C LEU A 150 -2.72 8.78 -16.76
N ARG A 151 -3.32 8.72 -17.95
CA ARG A 151 -4.57 9.45 -18.25
C ARG A 151 -5.70 8.99 -17.35
N LEU A 152 -5.88 7.67 -17.18
CA LEU A 152 -6.87 7.11 -16.26
C LEU A 152 -6.68 7.65 -14.84
N GLN A 153 -5.45 7.69 -14.34
CA GLN A 153 -5.14 8.24 -13.02
C GLN A 153 -5.58 9.70 -12.91
N GLN A 154 -5.23 10.53 -13.89
CA GLN A 154 -5.59 11.95 -13.91
C GLN A 154 -7.11 12.16 -13.98
N GLU A 155 -7.81 11.37 -14.80
CA GLU A 155 -9.26 11.43 -14.94
C GLU A 155 -9.98 10.95 -13.68
N MET A 156 -9.49 9.89 -13.03
CA MET A 156 -10.00 9.43 -11.73
C MET A 156 -9.81 10.50 -10.65
N ASP A 157 -8.67 11.19 -10.61
CA ASP A 157 -8.43 12.27 -9.64
C ASP A 157 -9.33 13.49 -9.90
N ALA A 158 -9.59 13.82 -11.16
CA ALA A 158 -10.43 14.95 -11.56
C ALA A 158 -11.93 14.68 -11.37
N GLN A 159 -12.40 13.50 -11.79
CA GLN A 159 -13.84 13.18 -11.84
C GLN A 159 -14.32 12.46 -10.59
N CYS A 160 -13.44 11.75 -9.89
CA CYS A 160 -13.78 10.93 -8.72
C CYS A 160 -13.03 11.35 -7.44
N PRO A 161 -12.87 12.64 -7.10
CA PRO A 161 -11.92 13.09 -6.08
C PRO A 161 -12.19 12.58 -4.65
N ASN A 162 -13.39 12.05 -4.36
CA ASN A 162 -13.76 11.58 -3.01
C ASN A 162 -13.63 10.06 -2.88
N VAL A 163 -13.59 9.33 -4.00
CA VAL A 163 -13.56 7.87 -4.01
C VAL A 163 -12.35 7.31 -4.75
N GLY A 164 -11.91 7.94 -5.85
CA GLY A 164 -10.89 7.45 -6.77
C GLY A 164 -9.55 7.18 -6.08
N ASN A 165 -9.08 8.14 -5.26
CA ASN A 165 -7.81 7.97 -4.55
C ASN A 165 -7.97 7.38 -3.13
N THR A 166 -9.00 6.56 -2.91
CA THR A 166 -9.23 5.83 -1.65
C THR A 166 -9.00 4.33 -1.83
N ALA A 167 -8.62 3.62 -0.76
CA ALA A 167 -8.44 2.17 -0.84
C ALA A 167 -9.78 1.44 -1.12
N TRP A 168 -10.89 1.92 -0.56
CA TRP A 168 -12.19 1.29 -0.77
C TRP A 168 -12.74 1.54 -2.18
N GLY A 169 -12.57 2.75 -2.71
CA GLY A 169 -12.93 3.07 -4.09
C GLY A 169 -12.11 2.24 -5.07
N HIS A 170 -10.79 2.17 -4.89
CA HIS A 170 -9.97 1.29 -5.73
C HIS A 170 -10.39 -0.18 -5.63
N LYS A 171 -10.72 -0.69 -4.43
CA LYS A 171 -11.21 -2.07 -4.29
C LYS A 171 -12.51 -2.30 -5.05
N TYR A 172 -13.47 -1.38 -4.91
CA TYR A 172 -14.72 -1.41 -5.69
C TYR A 172 -14.44 -1.53 -7.19
N PHE A 173 -13.57 -0.68 -7.72
CA PHE A 173 -13.20 -0.71 -9.13
C PHE A 173 -12.48 -1.99 -9.54
N SER A 174 -11.53 -2.50 -8.74
CA SER A 174 -10.81 -3.74 -9.06
C SER A 174 -11.70 -4.98 -9.05
N LEU A 175 -12.77 -4.99 -8.24
CA LEU A 175 -13.75 -6.08 -8.22
C LEU A 175 -14.68 -6.03 -9.44
N LEU A 176 -14.91 -4.85 -10.01
CA LEU A 176 -15.67 -4.70 -11.25
C LEU A 176 -14.82 -4.98 -12.49
N TYR A 177 -13.54 -4.58 -12.48
CA TYR A 177 -12.63 -4.64 -13.63
C TYR A 177 -11.36 -5.43 -13.30
N PRO A 178 -11.48 -6.73 -12.95
CA PRO A 178 -10.35 -7.56 -12.51
C PRO A 178 -9.31 -7.85 -13.60
N GLU A 179 -9.62 -7.52 -14.86
CA GLU A 179 -8.72 -7.59 -16.00
C GLU A 179 -7.95 -6.28 -16.26
N LYS A 180 -8.35 -5.17 -15.61
CA LYS A 180 -7.76 -3.84 -15.82
C LYS A 180 -7.04 -3.30 -14.60
N LEU A 181 -7.39 -3.76 -13.40
CA LEU A 181 -6.81 -3.28 -12.14
C LEU A 181 -6.33 -4.44 -11.28
N ASP A 182 -5.13 -4.29 -10.73
CA ASP A 182 -4.63 -5.20 -9.69
C ASP A 182 -5.42 -5.02 -8.38
N PHE A 183 -5.21 -5.91 -7.41
CA PHE A 183 -5.91 -5.83 -6.13
C PHE A 183 -5.07 -5.17 -5.01
N PHE A 184 -3.96 -4.49 -5.32
CA PHE A 184 -3.21 -3.71 -4.34
C PHE A 184 -3.81 -2.30 -4.20
N HIS A 185 -4.71 -2.13 -3.24
CA HIS A 185 -5.47 -0.88 -3.04
C HIS A 185 -4.66 0.28 -2.42
N VAL A 186 -3.35 0.09 -2.23
CA VAL A 186 -2.41 1.05 -1.65
C VAL A 186 -1.22 1.16 -2.58
N ALA A 187 -0.92 2.40 -3.02
CA ALA A 187 0.12 2.68 -4.00
C ALA A 187 1.52 2.17 -3.57
N ASP A 188 1.83 2.23 -2.28
CA ASP A 188 3.10 1.71 -1.74
C ASP A 188 3.23 0.19 -1.91
N TYR A 189 2.13 -0.56 -1.82
CA TYR A 189 2.13 -2.00 -2.08
C TYR A 189 2.41 -2.28 -3.56
N GLN A 190 1.76 -1.55 -4.48
CA GLN A 190 2.02 -1.66 -5.91
C GLN A 190 3.51 -1.42 -6.21
N ARG A 191 4.07 -0.30 -5.72
CA ARG A 191 5.48 0.04 -5.92
C ARG A 191 6.42 -0.99 -5.32
N PHE A 192 6.15 -1.46 -4.11
CA PHE A 192 6.93 -2.50 -3.45
C PHE A 192 7.00 -3.77 -4.30
N HIS A 193 5.86 -4.26 -4.81
CA HIS A 193 5.84 -5.48 -5.62
C HIS A 193 6.49 -5.26 -7.00
N LEU A 194 6.35 -4.10 -7.64
CA LEU A 194 7.06 -3.79 -8.89
C LEU A 194 8.58 -3.78 -8.71
N ILE A 195 9.08 -3.16 -7.64
CA ILE A 195 10.52 -3.15 -7.34
C ILE A 195 11.03 -4.57 -7.09
N LYS A 196 10.27 -5.40 -6.36
CA LYS A 196 10.59 -6.82 -6.15
C LYS A 196 10.49 -7.66 -7.42
N LEU A 197 9.77 -7.17 -8.42
CA LEU A 197 9.74 -7.69 -9.79
C LEU A 197 10.88 -7.15 -10.66
N LEU A 198 11.79 -6.34 -10.11
CA LEU A 198 12.86 -5.66 -10.84
C LEU A 198 12.34 -4.75 -11.96
N GLN A 199 11.12 -4.23 -11.80
CA GLN A 199 10.54 -3.22 -12.67
C GLN A 199 10.62 -1.86 -11.99
N GLU A 200 11.01 -0.85 -12.76
CA GLU A 200 10.92 0.54 -12.32
C GLU A 200 9.44 0.94 -12.23
N PRO A 201 8.94 1.37 -11.06
CA PRO A 201 7.58 1.88 -10.96
C PRO A 201 7.40 3.13 -11.82
N PRO A 202 6.24 3.33 -12.46
CA PRO A 202 5.98 4.53 -13.23
C PRO A 202 6.07 5.80 -12.36
N GLU A 203 6.59 6.87 -12.94
CA GLU A 203 6.67 8.18 -12.29
C GLU A 203 5.28 8.77 -12.06
N GLY A 204 5.06 9.34 -10.87
CA GLY A 204 3.78 9.91 -10.47
C GLY A 204 3.27 9.30 -9.16
N GLU A 205 2.05 9.64 -8.77
CA GLU A 205 1.39 9.14 -7.56
C GLU A 205 0.00 8.60 -7.90
N GLY A 206 -0.62 7.91 -6.95
CA GLY A 206 -1.96 7.34 -7.11
C GLY A 206 -1.98 5.82 -7.26
N ARG A 207 -3.18 5.28 -7.47
CA ARG A 207 -3.50 3.85 -7.35
C ARG A 207 -3.77 3.15 -8.69
N TYR A 208 -3.99 3.90 -9.76
CA TYR A 208 -4.32 3.35 -11.08
C TYR A 208 -3.08 3.26 -11.98
N LEU A 209 -2.16 4.21 -11.84
CA LEU A 209 -0.98 4.35 -12.69
C LEU A 209 -0.15 3.06 -12.82
N ALA A 210 0.09 2.36 -11.70
CA ALA A 210 0.92 1.16 -11.66
C ALA A 210 0.21 -0.10 -12.18
N ALA A 211 -1.12 -0.09 -12.31
CA ALA A 211 -1.91 -1.28 -12.61
C ALA A 211 -1.54 -1.91 -13.96
N GLY A 212 -1.24 -1.08 -14.97
CA GLY A 212 -0.86 -1.56 -16.31
C GLY A 212 0.36 -2.48 -16.33
N ARG A 213 1.31 -2.28 -15.41
CA ARG A 213 2.51 -3.15 -15.28
C ARG A 213 2.13 -4.55 -14.82
N PHE A 214 1.20 -4.66 -13.87
CA PHE A 214 0.71 -5.96 -13.40
C PHE A 214 -0.19 -6.63 -14.43
N VAL A 215 -1.04 -5.88 -15.13
CA VAL A 215 -1.90 -6.40 -16.20
C VAL A 215 -1.06 -6.99 -17.32
N ARG A 216 -0.03 -6.28 -17.79
CA ARG A 216 0.90 -6.79 -18.81
C ARG A 216 1.64 -8.05 -18.34
N LEU A 217 2.19 -8.04 -17.13
CA LEU A 217 2.88 -9.21 -16.59
C LEU A 217 1.96 -10.43 -16.44
N ALA A 218 0.72 -10.22 -15.99
CA ALA A 218 -0.27 -11.30 -15.89
C ALA A 218 -0.58 -11.89 -17.28
N ALA A 219 -0.75 -11.05 -18.30
CA ALA A 219 -0.97 -11.47 -19.67
C ALA A 219 0.23 -12.25 -20.25
N GLU A 220 1.45 -11.76 -20.04
CA GLU A 220 2.70 -12.42 -20.47
C GLU A 220 2.85 -13.82 -19.86
N LEU A 221 2.47 -13.98 -18.59
CA LEU A 221 2.54 -15.26 -17.87
C LEU A 221 1.30 -16.15 -18.09
N GLY A 222 0.28 -15.66 -18.79
CA GLY A 222 -1.00 -16.37 -18.96
C GLY A 222 -1.74 -16.60 -17.63
N LEU A 223 -1.58 -15.72 -16.65
CA LEU A 223 -2.17 -15.81 -15.32
C LEU A 223 -3.39 -14.88 -15.18
N HIS A 224 -4.35 -15.29 -14.36
CA HIS A 224 -5.36 -14.35 -13.88
C HIS A 224 -4.68 -13.31 -12.96
N LEU A 225 -5.02 -12.02 -13.09
CA LEU A 225 -4.37 -10.93 -12.35
C LEU A 225 -4.45 -11.10 -10.83
N ASN A 226 -5.60 -11.55 -10.33
CA ASN A 226 -5.75 -11.95 -8.92
C ASN A 226 -4.76 -13.08 -8.51
N HIS A 227 -4.50 -14.08 -9.34
CA HIS A 227 -3.49 -15.10 -9.00
C HIS A 227 -2.10 -14.51 -8.93
N LEU A 228 -1.73 -13.65 -9.90
CA LEU A 228 -0.45 -12.94 -9.88
C LEU A 228 -0.26 -12.17 -8.57
N GLY A 229 -1.24 -11.36 -8.16
CA GLY A 229 -1.10 -10.61 -6.91
C GLY A 229 -0.99 -11.52 -5.67
N HIS A 230 -1.71 -12.65 -5.60
CA HIS A 230 -1.57 -13.60 -4.47
C HIS A 230 -0.17 -14.19 -4.41
N LEU A 231 0.39 -14.58 -5.56
CA LEU A 231 1.76 -15.09 -5.66
C LEU A 231 2.77 -14.04 -5.16
N LEU A 232 2.59 -12.78 -5.56
CA LEU A 232 3.46 -11.68 -5.13
C LEU A 232 3.37 -11.41 -3.63
N VAL A 233 2.18 -11.48 -3.03
CA VAL A 233 2.00 -11.34 -1.57
C VAL A 233 2.70 -12.47 -0.83
N ILE A 234 2.54 -13.71 -1.28
CA ILE A 234 3.16 -14.88 -0.63
C ILE A 234 4.68 -14.85 -0.77
N ARG A 235 5.17 -14.50 -1.95
CA ARG A 235 6.60 -14.45 -2.26
C ARG A 235 7.31 -13.30 -1.52
N ASN A 236 6.75 -12.09 -1.59
CA ASN A 236 7.45 -10.88 -1.17
C ASN A 236 7.08 -10.44 0.26
N GLY A 237 5.95 -10.93 0.79
CA GLY A 237 5.40 -10.45 2.06
C GLY A 237 4.81 -9.04 1.95
N ARG A 238 4.79 -8.32 3.07
CA ARG A 238 4.28 -6.95 3.18
C ARG A 238 5.42 -5.94 2.93
N PRO A 239 5.15 -4.71 2.48
CA PRO A 239 6.16 -3.66 2.42
C PRO A 239 6.81 -3.41 3.78
N TYR A 240 8.11 -3.18 3.77
CA TYR A 240 8.89 -2.80 4.95
C TYR A 240 9.91 -1.73 4.57
N ARG A 241 10.34 -0.98 5.59
CA ARG A 241 11.32 0.08 5.39
C ARG A 241 12.72 -0.51 5.46
N TYR A 242 13.52 -0.18 4.45
CA TYR A 242 14.94 -0.48 4.44
C TYR A 242 15.71 0.73 4.95
N TRP A 243 16.74 0.46 5.75
CA TRP A 243 17.80 1.43 6.01
C TRP A 243 18.98 1.04 5.13
N ARG A 244 19.44 1.97 4.30
CA ARG A 244 20.73 1.81 3.63
C ARG A 244 21.75 2.62 4.41
N VAL A 245 22.79 1.95 4.89
CA VAL A 245 23.94 2.65 5.44
C VAL A 245 24.73 3.24 4.28
N GLY A 246 24.85 4.57 4.26
CA GLY A 246 25.72 5.25 3.32
C GLY A 246 27.18 4.91 3.65
N THR A 247 27.97 4.61 2.62
CA THR A 247 29.41 4.34 2.76
C THR A 247 30.25 5.58 2.40
N SER A 248 29.65 6.76 2.49
CA SER A 248 30.27 8.04 2.16
C SER A 248 30.32 8.93 3.40
N ASP A 249 31.35 9.76 3.51
CA ASP A 249 31.46 10.81 4.54
C ASP A 249 31.13 12.22 4.02
N GLU A 250 30.34 12.29 2.95
CA GLU A 250 29.96 13.53 2.24
C GLU A 250 31.06 14.19 1.40
N THR A 251 32.33 13.77 1.51
CA THR A 251 33.41 14.28 0.65
C THR A 251 33.44 13.58 -0.71
N GLU A 252 33.27 12.24 -0.72
CA GLU A 252 33.28 11.42 -1.93
C GLU A 252 32.31 10.24 -1.85
N PRO A 253 31.73 9.77 -2.98
CA PRO A 253 30.88 8.58 -2.98
C PRO A 253 31.64 7.31 -2.57
N ARG A 254 31.11 6.58 -1.58
CA ARG A 254 31.57 5.24 -1.15
C ARG A 254 32.99 5.20 -0.54
N ASN A 255 33.58 6.34 -0.19
CA ASN A 255 34.96 6.43 0.30
C ASN A 255 35.23 5.81 1.69
N ARG A 256 34.18 5.39 2.41
CA ARG A 256 34.27 4.66 3.67
C ARG A 256 34.02 3.17 3.53
N TRP A 257 33.77 2.66 2.33
CA TRP A 257 33.48 1.24 2.10
C TRP A 257 34.64 0.31 2.47
N ASP A 258 35.86 0.58 1.99
CA ASP A 258 37.00 -0.30 2.29
C ASP A 258 37.28 -0.36 3.79
N LEU A 259 37.18 0.77 4.48
CA LEU A 259 37.25 0.82 5.94
C LEU A 259 36.18 -0.07 6.60
N MET A 260 34.92 0.11 6.21
CA MET A 260 33.80 -0.65 6.78
C MET A 260 33.94 -2.15 6.52
N ARG A 261 34.31 -2.54 5.30
CA ARG A 261 34.50 -3.93 4.89
C ARG A 261 35.68 -4.57 5.61
N ASP A 262 36.87 -3.97 5.50
CA ASP A 262 38.13 -4.56 5.97
C ASP A 262 38.25 -4.49 7.49
N GLY A 263 37.65 -3.45 8.09
CA GLY A 263 37.54 -3.32 9.55
C GLY A 263 36.40 -4.13 10.16
N GLY A 264 35.58 -4.82 9.36
CA GLY A 264 34.44 -5.61 9.85
C GLY A 264 33.40 -4.76 10.59
N LEU A 265 33.21 -3.51 10.17
CA LEU A 265 32.47 -2.50 10.90
C LEU A 265 31.41 -1.75 10.08
N VAL A 266 30.38 -1.23 10.76
CA VAL A 266 29.44 -0.27 10.18
C VAL A 266 29.60 1.10 10.84
N ALA A 267 29.77 2.13 10.01
CA ALA A 267 29.88 3.52 10.40
C ALA A 267 28.66 4.36 10.05
N VAL A 268 28.12 5.07 11.05
CA VAL A 268 27.05 6.06 10.89
C VAL A 268 27.53 7.36 11.54
N GLY A 269 27.66 8.42 10.74
CA GLY A 269 28.14 9.72 11.21
C GLY A 269 27.00 10.62 11.70
N TRP A 270 27.27 11.38 12.76
CA TRP A 270 26.45 12.51 13.21
C TRP A 270 27.31 13.77 13.23
N PRO A 271 27.59 14.39 12.07
CA PRO A 271 28.55 15.49 11.98
C PRO A 271 28.20 16.67 12.90
N ASP A 272 26.90 16.94 13.10
CA ASP A 272 26.41 18.03 13.95
C ASP A 272 26.63 17.80 15.45
N LEU A 273 26.93 16.58 15.89
CA LEU A 273 27.18 16.27 17.30
C LEU A 273 28.65 16.44 17.69
N GLY A 274 29.53 16.76 16.73
CA GLY A 274 30.96 16.91 16.97
C GLY A 274 31.65 15.60 17.32
N ASP A 275 32.80 15.69 17.99
CA ASP A 275 33.52 14.50 18.46
C ASP A 275 32.73 13.80 19.56
N LEU A 276 32.36 12.55 19.28
CA LEU A 276 31.61 11.70 20.20
C LEU A 276 32.54 10.83 21.07
N SER A 277 33.85 11.03 21.00
CA SER A 277 34.81 10.39 21.90
C SER A 277 34.50 10.77 23.36
N GLY A 278 34.38 9.77 24.25
CA GLY A 278 34.11 9.99 25.67
C GLY A 278 32.62 10.00 26.09
N PHE A 279 31.67 9.74 25.19
CA PHE A 279 30.23 9.68 25.56
C PHE A 279 29.73 8.31 26.07
N TRP A 280 30.61 7.33 26.27
CA TRP A 280 30.24 5.92 26.40
C TRP A 280 30.65 5.22 27.71
N GLU A 281 31.54 5.82 28.51
CA GLU A 281 32.15 5.18 29.70
C GLU A 281 31.14 4.97 30.82
N ASN A 282 30.15 5.85 30.95
CA ASN A 282 29.17 5.77 32.02
C ASN A 282 27.76 6.28 31.63
N ARG A 283 26.80 6.03 32.51
CA ARG A 283 25.39 6.40 32.30
C ARG A 283 25.18 7.90 32.12
N GLU A 284 25.90 8.72 32.89
CA GLU A 284 25.81 10.18 32.84
C GLU A 284 26.24 10.73 31.47
N GLN A 285 27.33 10.19 30.91
CA GLN A 285 27.79 10.52 29.56
C GLN A 285 26.78 10.09 28.48
N ARG A 286 26.15 8.93 28.61
CA ARG A 286 25.08 8.49 27.68
C ARG A 286 23.85 9.39 27.76
N GLU A 287 23.52 9.89 28.95
CA GLU A 287 22.44 10.86 29.14
C GLU A 287 22.78 12.24 28.55
N LYS A 288 24.04 12.69 28.66
CA LYS A 288 24.56 13.89 27.97
C LYS A 288 24.45 13.75 26.45
N LEU A 289 24.82 12.60 25.89
CA LEU A 289 24.65 12.35 24.45
C LEU A 289 23.18 12.39 24.01
N ARG A 290 22.25 11.80 24.79
CA ARG A 290 20.81 11.89 24.52
C ARG A 290 20.29 13.32 24.58
N ALA A 291 20.86 14.17 25.43
CA ALA A 291 20.50 15.59 25.52
C ALA A 291 21.06 16.41 24.34
N LEU A 292 22.24 16.04 23.83
CA LEU A 292 22.87 16.65 22.65
C LEU A 292 22.19 16.24 21.35
N MET A 293 21.63 15.03 21.28
CA MET A 293 20.77 14.62 20.18
C MET A 293 19.57 15.56 20.12
N PRO A 294 19.42 16.39 19.07
CA PRO A 294 18.24 17.22 18.91
C PRO A 294 16.99 16.33 18.98
N ARG A 295 15.96 16.76 19.73
CA ARG A 295 14.65 16.06 19.80
C ARG A 295 14.03 15.82 18.41
N SER A 296 14.53 16.53 17.42
CA SER A 296 14.35 16.31 16.00
C SER A 296 15.66 16.65 15.31
N ILE A 297 16.57 15.69 15.08
CA ILE A 297 17.61 15.88 14.05
C ILE A 297 16.83 16.15 12.77
N PRO A 298 16.88 17.38 12.21
CA PRO A 298 16.15 17.67 11.00
C PRO A 298 16.85 16.88 9.90
N ILE A 299 16.11 15.98 9.27
CA ILE A 299 16.49 15.34 8.00
C ILE A 299 16.62 16.49 6.98
N ARG A 300 17.75 17.19 6.96
CA ARG A 300 17.92 18.35 6.09
C ARG A 300 18.32 17.85 4.70
N ARG A 301 17.36 18.00 3.79
CA ARG A 301 17.49 17.98 2.32
C ARG A 301 17.94 16.67 1.67
N ARG A 302 17.09 15.66 1.76
CA ARG A 302 16.62 14.84 0.63
C ARG A 302 15.43 14.03 1.16
N ARG A 303 14.32 14.02 0.42
CA ARG A 303 13.03 13.36 0.76
C ARG A 303 13.30 12.06 1.51
N TRP A 304 12.74 11.87 2.71
CA TRP A 304 12.26 10.62 3.34
C TRP A 304 11.95 10.94 4.81
N ALA A 305 10.74 10.62 5.28
CA ALA A 305 10.30 10.88 6.65
C ALA A 305 10.41 9.61 7.52
N THR A 306 10.60 9.76 8.84
CA THR A 306 9.66 9.18 9.84
C THR A 306 9.87 9.60 11.30
N ARG A 307 8.77 9.44 12.05
CA ARG A 307 8.47 9.85 13.43
C ARG A 307 9.33 9.15 14.51
N PRO A 308 9.36 9.71 15.74
CA PRO A 308 10.35 9.41 16.77
C PRO A 308 9.80 8.42 17.80
N HIS A 309 9.88 7.11 17.56
CA HIS A 309 9.66 6.13 18.64
C HIS A 309 10.52 4.89 18.42
N SER A 310 11.76 4.97 18.87
CA SER A 310 12.58 3.90 19.45
C SER A 310 14.03 4.37 19.42
N SER A 311 14.40 5.21 20.39
CA SER A 311 15.80 5.44 20.75
C SER A 311 16.34 4.18 21.43
N GLY A 312 16.49 3.12 20.64
CA GLY A 312 17.29 1.95 20.99
C GLY A 312 18.75 2.34 20.84
N ILE A 313 19.39 2.67 21.96
CA ILE A 313 20.85 2.79 22.01
C ILE A 313 21.40 1.37 21.94
N PHE A 314 22.13 1.08 20.88
CA PHE A 314 22.78 -0.20 20.64
C PHE A 314 24.29 0.02 20.54
N PHE A 315 25.05 -0.96 21.05
CA PHE A 315 26.43 -0.83 21.51
C PHE A 315 27.48 -0.79 20.37
N LEU A 316 28.59 -0.06 20.60
CA LEU A 316 29.54 0.40 19.60
C LEU A 316 31.02 0.08 19.95
N VAL A 317 31.86 -0.19 18.96
CA VAL A 317 33.33 -0.20 19.06
C VAL A 317 33.90 1.00 18.28
N TRP A 318 35.03 1.55 18.70
CA TRP A 318 35.61 2.79 18.17
C TRP A 318 36.80 2.50 17.22
N TRP A 319 36.84 3.16 16.06
CA TRP A 319 38.07 3.26 15.26
C TRP A 319 38.18 4.63 14.58
N ARG A 320 39.24 5.38 14.93
CA ARG A 320 39.67 6.65 14.29
C ARG A 320 38.54 7.65 14.02
N GLY A 321 37.86 8.07 15.08
CA GLY A 321 36.84 9.13 15.00
C GLY A 321 35.54 8.71 14.31
N THR A 322 35.40 7.42 13.96
CA THR A 322 34.19 6.86 13.39
C THR A 322 33.71 5.71 14.26
N TRP A 323 32.41 5.70 14.52
CA TRP A 323 31.75 4.67 15.29
C TRP A 323 31.53 3.42 14.45
N CYS A 324 31.81 2.23 14.99
CA CYS A 324 32.01 1.01 14.21
C CYS A 324 31.25 -0.16 14.87
N TRP A 325 30.37 -0.82 14.12
CA TRP A 325 29.59 -1.98 14.63
C TRP A 325 30.11 -3.32 14.07
N PRO A 326 30.37 -4.34 14.91
CA PRO A 326 30.72 -5.67 14.41
C PRO A 326 29.57 -6.26 13.58
N ALA A 327 29.86 -6.75 12.37
CA ALA A 327 28.85 -7.28 11.45
C ALA A 327 28.20 -8.61 11.90
N THR A 328 28.62 -9.20 13.01
CA THR A 328 28.10 -10.48 13.52
C THR A 328 26.83 -10.28 14.36
N GLY A 329 25.70 -10.14 13.66
CA GLY A 329 24.32 -10.15 14.17
C GLY A 329 23.37 -10.45 13.00
N PRO A 330 22.10 -10.84 13.24
CA PRO A 330 21.22 -11.37 12.19
C PRO A 330 20.74 -10.25 11.27
N TRP A 331 21.58 -9.88 10.31
CA TRP A 331 21.24 -8.97 9.23
C TRP A 331 21.26 -9.77 7.92
N CYS A 332 20.13 -9.77 7.24
CA CYS A 332 19.98 -10.40 5.93
C CYS A 332 20.75 -9.55 4.91
N TRP A 333 21.94 -10.01 4.55
CA TRP A 333 22.75 -9.45 3.46
C TRP A 333 22.33 -10.12 2.15
N GLU A 334 21.55 -9.45 1.31
CA GLU A 334 21.49 -9.78 -0.13
C GLU A 334 22.55 -8.95 -0.84
N SER A 335 23.70 -9.57 -1.12
CA SER A 335 24.72 -9.02 -2.00
C SER A 335 24.30 -9.21 -3.45
N GLY A 336 23.79 -8.16 -4.08
CA GLY A 336 23.65 -8.11 -5.53
C GLY A 336 25.03 -8.01 -6.17
N ARG A 337 25.43 -9.04 -6.93
CA ARG A 337 26.43 -8.93 -7.98
C ARG A 337 25.78 -8.41 -9.26
#